data_AF-A0A434V0G0-F1
#
_entry.id   AF-A0A434V0G0-F1
#
_cell.length_a   1.000
_cell.length_b   1.000
_cell.length_c   1.000
_cell.angle_alpha   90.00
_cell.angle_beta   90.00
_cell.angle_gamma   90.00
#
_symmetry.space_group_name_H-M   'P 1'
#
loop_
_entity.id
_entity.type
_entity.pdbx_description
1 polymer ?
#
loop_
_entity_poly.entity_id
_entity_poly.type
_entity_poly.pdbx_seq_one_letter_code
_entity_poly.pdbx_strand_id
1 'polypeptide(L)'
;RKELREIVPLADSTIYEMEQRGQFPRRFALTPRCVVWDLAEVEAWLHARRAAPIPRASPPDVRLRKTAPVKALDRAQRPSSSGA
;
A
#
# COMPACT_ATOMS: atom_id res chain seq x y z
N ARG A 1 -15.33 14.48 -7.55
CA ARG A 1 -14.11 13.60 -7.65
C ARG A 1 -13.18 13.76 -6.45
N LYS A 2 -12.92 14.96 -5.92
CA LYS A 2 -12.07 15.14 -4.72
C LYS A 2 -12.61 14.40 -3.48
N GLU A 3 -13.93 14.43 -3.27
CA GLU A 3 -14.58 13.79 -2.10
C GLU A 3 -14.34 12.29 -2.00
N LEU A 4 -14.28 11.56 -3.13
CA LEU A 4 -13.97 10.13 -3.10
C LEU A 4 -12.56 9.85 -2.56
N ARG A 5 -11.59 10.74 -2.84
CA ARG A 5 -10.22 10.58 -2.36
C ARG A 5 -10.08 10.76 -0.86
N GLU A 6 -11.06 11.39 -0.21
CA GLU A 6 -11.10 11.53 1.24
C GLU A 6 -11.48 10.22 1.91
N ILE A 7 -12.34 9.42 1.26
CA ILE A 7 -12.81 8.12 1.77
C ILE A 7 -11.89 6.98 1.31
N VAL A 8 -11.53 6.98 0.02
CA VAL A 8 -10.66 5.98 -0.60
C VAL A 8 -9.44 6.71 -1.15
N PRO A 9 -8.31 6.74 -0.41
CA PRO A 9 -7.10 7.44 -0.81
C PRO A 9 -6.31 6.65 -1.89
N LEU A 10 -7.01 6.22 -2.95
CA LEU A 10 -6.46 5.57 -4.14
C LEU A 10 -6.58 6.49 -5.34
N ALA A 11 -5.66 6.33 -6.30
CA ALA A 11 -5.75 7.04 -7.57
C ALA A 11 -6.92 6.52 -8.41
N ASP A 12 -7.55 7.40 -9.20
CA ASP A 12 -8.65 7.05 -10.10
C ASP A 12 -8.29 5.89 -11.05
N SER A 13 -7.03 5.82 -11.51
CA SER A 13 -6.53 4.72 -12.35
C SER A 13 -6.50 3.39 -11.61
N THR A 14 -6.06 3.37 -10.35
CA THR A 14 -6.07 2.18 -9.50
C THR A 14 -7.50 1.71 -9.24
N ILE A 15 -8.42 2.63 -8.99
CA ILE A 15 -9.84 2.30 -8.80
C ILE A 15 -10.41 1.67 -10.08
N TYR A 16 -10.11 2.24 -11.25
CA TYR A 16 -10.54 1.67 -12.53
C TYR A 16 -9.98 0.26 -12.77
N GLU A 17 -8.69 0.03 -12.52
CA GLU A 17 -8.09 -1.30 -12.63
C GLU A 17 -8.72 -2.32 -11.67
N MET A 18 -9.02 -1.88 -10.43
CA MET A 18 -9.68 -2.74 -9.45
C MET A 18 -11.12 -3.04 -9.83
N GLU A 19 -11.87 -2.08 -10.38
CA GLU A 19 -13.22 -2.28 -10.92
C GLU A 19 -13.19 -3.32 -12.06
N GLN A 20 -12.25 -3.20 -13.00
CA GLN A 20 -12.07 -4.18 -14.09
C GLN A 20 -11.77 -5.59 -13.57
N ARG A 21 -11.07 -5.69 -12.43
CA ARG A 21 -10.76 -6.97 -11.78
C ARG A 21 -11.86 -7.47 -10.83
N GLY A 22 -12.97 -6.74 -10.67
CA GLY A 22 -14.05 -7.07 -9.74
C GLY A 22 -13.65 -6.94 -8.25
N GLN A 23 -12.58 -6.20 -7.95
CA GLN A 23 -12.05 -6.00 -6.61
C GLN A 23 -12.50 -4.68 -5.96
N PHE A 24 -13.34 -3.91 -6.66
CA PHE A 24 -13.91 -2.66 -6.20
C PHE A 24 -15.39 -2.58 -6.64
N PRO A 25 -16.27 -1.93 -5.85
CA PRO A 25 -17.67 -1.74 -6.22
C PRO A 25 -17.85 -1.13 -7.61
N ARG A 26 -18.87 -1.59 -8.34
CA ARG A 26 -19.14 -1.13 -9.69
C ARG A 26 -19.81 0.24 -9.65
N ARG A 27 -19.35 1.17 -10.47
CA ARG A 27 -19.94 2.51 -10.53
C ARG A 27 -21.23 2.53 -11.33
N PHE A 28 -22.12 3.46 -11.00
CA PHE A 28 -23.33 3.71 -11.78
C PHE A 28 -23.52 5.21 -12.03
N ALA A 29 -24.25 5.54 -13.09
CA ALA A 29 -24.53 6.92 -13.46
C ALA A 29 -25.76 7.42 -12.68
N LEU A 30 -25.56 8.44 -11.84
CA LEU A 30 -26.66 9.19 -11.24
C LEU A 30 -27.27 10.15 -12.27
N THR A 31 -26.43 10.74 -13.12
CA THR A 31 -26.81 11.56 -14.28
C THR A 31 -25.81 11.33 -15.43
N PRO A 32 -26.07 11.79 -16.67
CA PRO A 32 -25.16 11.57 -17.80
C PRO A 32 -23.71 12.06 -17.59
N ARG A 33 -23.47 12.96 -16.63
CA ARG A 33 -22.13 13.47 -16.28
C ARG A 33 -21.72 13.15 -14.84
N CYS A 34 -22.59 12.55 -14.04
CA CYS A 34 -22.33 12.23 -12.65
C CYS A 34 -22.35 10.72 -12.46
N VAL A 35 -21.17 10.16 -12.22
CA VAL A 35 -20.97 8.74 -11.91
C VAL A 35 -20.56 8.65 -10.45
N VAL A 36 -21.25 7.78 -9.71
CA VAL A 36 -21.10 7.61 -8.26
C VAL A 36 -20.90 6.13 -7.93
N TRP A 37 -20.49 5.89 -6.69
CA TRP A 37 -20.49 4.57 -6.07
C TRP A 37 -21.51 4.55 -4.96
N ASP A 38 -22.08 3.37 -4.71
CA ASP A 38 -22.92 3.16 -3.54
C ASP A 38 -22.04 3.21 -2.27
N LEU A 39 -22.46 4.01 -1.30
CA LEU A 39 -21.71 4.19 -0.05
C LEU A 39 -21.61 2.87 0.74
N ALA A 40 -22.70 2.10 0.82
CA ALA A 40 -22.74 0.86 1.58
C ALA A 40 -21.83 -0.21 0.96
N GLU A 41 -21.74 -0.27 -0.37
CA GLU A 41 -20.81 -1.18 -1.04
C GLU A 41 -19.34 -0.78 -0.79
N VAL A 42 -19.04 0.52 -0.81
CA VAL A 42 -17.68 1.02 -0.51
C VAL A 42 -17.31 0.76 0.95
N GLU A 43 -18.23 0.97 1.88
CA GLU A 43 -18.04 0.65 3.30
C GLU A 43 -17.83 -0.86 3.51
N ALA A 44 -18.67 -1.71 2.91
CA ALA A 44 -18.51 -3.16 2.99
C ALA A 44 -17.15 -3.61 2.42
N TRP A 45 -16.70 -3.02 1.32
CA TRP A 45 -15.39 -3.27 0.74
C TRP A 45 -14.24 -2.84 1.69
N LEU A 46 -14.35 -1.67 2.33
CA LEU A 46 -13.38 -1.21 3.33
C LEU A 46 -13.33 -2.15 4.54
N HIS A 47 -14.49 -2.62 5.03
CA HIS A 47 -14.58 -3.60 6.10
C HIS A 47 -13.91 -4.93 5.72
N ALA A 48 -14.16 -5.45 4.52
CA ALA A 48 -13.51 -6.65 4.00
C ALA A 48 -11.99 -6.50 3.92
N ARG A 49 -11.50 -5.35 3.42
CA ARG A 49 -10.05 -5.03 3.38
C ARG A 49 -9.42 -4.91 4.76
N ARG A 50 -10.17 -4.44 5.76
CA ARG A 50 -9.71 -4.39 7.15
C ARG A 50 -9.66 -5.77 7.79
N ALA A 51 -10.60 -6.66 7.45
CA ALA A 51 -10.62 -8.04 7.92
C ALA A 51 -9.51 -8.91 7.30
N ALA A 52 -9.07 -8.58 6.07
CA ALA A 52 -7.94 -9.22 5.40
C ALA A 52 -6.83 -8.19 5.09
N PRO A 53 -6.04 -7.75 6.10
CA PRO A 53 -4.96 -6.80 5.89
C PRO A 53 -3.93 -7.35 4.92
N ILE A 54 -3.61 -6.58 3.88
CA ILE A 54 -2.47 -6.90 3.01
C ILE A 54 -1.20 -6.68 3.86
N PRO A 55 -0.33 -7.70 4.01
CA PRO A 55 0.90 -7.54 4.76
C PRO A 55 1.73 -6.44 4.12
N ARG A 56 2.33 -5.58 4.96
CA ARG A 56 3.25 -4.56 4.46
C ARG A 56 4.38 -5.25 3.71
N ALA A 57 4.79 -4.68 2.58
CA ALA A 57 5.95 -5.16 1.86
C ALA A 57 7.16 -5.18 2.81
N SER A 58 7.94 -6.26 2.74
CA SER A 58 9.19 -6.34 3.50
C SER A 58 10.06 -5.13 3.16
N PRO A 59 10.75 -4.54 4.15
CA PRO A 59 11.66 -3.44 3.88
C PRO A 59 12.70 -3.91 2.85
N PRO A 60 13.01 -3.06 1.85
CA PRO A 60 13.98 -3.43 0.82
C PRO A 60 15.35 -3.66 1.47
N ASP A 61 16.03 -4.75 1.11
CA ASP A 61 17.40 -4.98 1.58
C ASP A 61 18.30 -3.87 1.04
N VAL A 62 18.73 -3.00 1.97
CA VAL A 62 19.52 -1.82 1.67
C VAL A 62 20.94 -2.14 1.19
N ARG A 63 21.40 -3.38 1.40
CA ARG A 63 22.71 -3.87 0.94
C ARG A 63 22.70 -4.20 -0.55
N LEU A 64 21.53 -4.53 -1.09
CA LEU A 64 21.33 -4.82 -2.53
C LEU A 64 21.12 -3.55 -3.37
N ARG A 65 21.19 -2.37 -2.75
CA ARG A 65 21.01 -1.11 -3.47
C ARG A 65 22.14 -0.91 -4.47
N LYS A 66 21.76 -0.64 -5.73
CA LYS A 66 22.71 -0.29 -6.80
C LYS A 66 23.48 0.99 -6.50
N THR A 67 22.85 1.93 -5.79
CA THR A 67 23.43 3.22 -5.39
C THR A 67 23.60 3.26 -3.88
N ALA A 68 24.83 3.54 -3.42
CA ALA A 68 25.20 3.64 -2.00
C ALA A 68 24.74 2.44 -1.13
N PRO A 69 25.18 1.20 -1.43
CA PRO A 69 24.88 0.06 -0.57
C PRO A 69 25.51 0.27 0.81
N VAL A 70 24.75 -0.07 1.86
CA VAL A 70 25.28 -0.07 3.22
C VAL A 70 26.32 -1.19 3.31
N LYS A 71 27.59 -0.82 3.45
CA LYS A 71 28.65 -1.78 3.80
C LYS A 71 28.31 -2.33 5.18
N ALA A 72 28.25 -3.65 5.32
CA ALA A 72 28.17 -4.28 6.63
C ALA A 72 29.36 -3.76 7.43
N LEU A 73 29.12 -2.90 8.42
CA LEU A 73 30.17 -2.52 9.35
C LEU A 73 30.56 -3.80 10.06
N ASP A 74 31.76 -4.27 9.72
CA ASP A 74 32.42 -5.42 10.28
C ASP A 74 32.52 -5.21 11.80
N ARG A 75 31.52 -5.71 12.53
CA ARG A 75 31.52 -5.75 13.99
C ARG A 75 32.19 -7.04 14.45
N ALA A 76 33.35 -7.33 13.87
CA ALA A 76 34.33 -8.32 14.28
C ALA A 76 35.68 -7.62 14.03
N GLN A 77 36.60 -7.39 14.95
CA GLN A 77 36.89 -7.89 16.27
C GLN A 77 37.55 -6.74 17.04
N ARG A 78 37.14 -6.46 18.28
CA ARG A 78 38.09 -5.93 19.26
C ARG A 78 38.47 -7.11 20.14
N PRO A 79 39.67 -7.70 20.03
CA PRO A 79 40.16 -8.54 21.12
C PRO A 79 40.35 -7.63 22.32
N SER A 80 39.51 -7.80 23.34
CA SER A 80 39.77 -7.34 24.68
C SER A 80 41.06 -7.99 25.15
N SER A 81 42.13 -7.19 25.21
CA SER A 81 43.38 -7.53 25.86
C SER A 81 43.12 -7.85 27.33
N SER A 82 43.22 -9.12 27.71
CA SER A 82 43.32 -9.55 29.10
C SER A 82 44.72 -9.21 29.59
N GLY A 83 44.83 -8.22 30.50
CA GLY A 83 46.06 -7.90 31.20
C GLY A 83 46.36 -8.93 32.29
N ALA A 84 47.64 -9.24 32.43
CA ALA A 84 48.24 -10.04 33.50
C ALA A 84 48.25 -9.31 34.85
#